data_AF-A0A2V9M3P5-F1
#
_entry.id   AF-A0A2V9M3P5-F1
#
_cell.length_a   1.000
_cell.length_b   1.000
_cell.length_c   1.000
_cell.angle_alpha   90.00
_cell.angle_beta   90.00
_cell.angle_gamma   90.00
#
_symmetry.space_group_name_H-M   'P 1'
#
loop_
_entity.id
_entity.type
_entity.pdbx_description
1 polymer ?
#
loop_
_entity_poly.entity_id
_entity_poly.type
_entity_poly.pdbx_seq_one_letter_code
_entity_poly.pdbx_strand_id
1 'polypeptide(L)'
;SLGMLSRQFFIEFLVFGYIFATMISIGSIVIEEMTYHRYNDWRDLARLIGVCFLEHFPYRQLNTLWRIRGMWEHLFGNQRWGKMERMGFMKLRPSVESRASRPK
;
A
#
# COMPACT_ATOMS: atom_id res chain seq x y z
N SER A 1 -40.24 14.48 -10.24
CA SER A 1 -39.22 13.62 -10.88
C SER A 1 -37.91 13.73 -10.12
N LEU A 2 -37.85 13.17 -8.91
CA LEU A 2 -36.62 13.11 -8.13
C LEU A 2 -35.80 11.90 -8.56
N GLY A 3 -34.55 12.14 -8.95
CA GLY A 3 -33.48 11.25 -8.51
C GLY A 3 -33.11 10.05 -9.38
N MET A 4 -33.43 10.02 -10.68
CA MET A 4 -32.69 9.15 -11.59
C MET A 4 -31.44 9.89 -12.06
N LEU A 5 -30.44 9.99 -11.19
CA LEU A 5 -29.07 10.24 -11.64
C LEU A 5 -28.82 9.20 -12.74
N SER A 6 -28.57 9.65 -13.98
CA SER A 6 -28.35 8.69 -15.05
C SER A 6 -27.18 7.80 -14.64
N ARG A 7 -27.33 6.48 -14.80
CA ARG A 7 -26.26 5.51 -14.49
C ARG A 7 -24.93 5.95 -15.12
N GLN A 8 -25.02 6.60 -16.27
CA GLN A 8 -23.93 7.25 -16.98
C GLN A 8 -23.21 8.30 -16.11
N PHE A 9 -23.94 9.30 -15.60
CA PHE A 9 -23.36 10.38 -14.79
C PHE A 9 -22.71 9.87 -13.50
N PHE A 10 -23.30 8.84 -12.87
CA PHE A 10 -22.72 8.22 -11.68
C PHE A 10 -21.34 7.59 -11.97
N ILE A 11 -21.23 6.87 -13.09
CA ILE A 11 -19.96 6.25 -13.51
C ILE A 11 -18.94 7.33 -13.89
N GLU A 12 -19.36 8.34 -14.65
CA GLU A 12 -18.49 9.48 -15.03
C GLU A 12 -17.95 10.20 -13.80
N PHE A 13 -18.79 10.47 -12.80
CA PHE A 13 -18.38 11.11 -11.56
C PHE A 13 -17.40 10.25 -10.75
N LEU A 14 -17.64 8.93 -10.68
CA LEU A 14 -16.70 8.01 -10.02
C LEU A 14 -15.35 7.97 -10.72
N VAL A 15 -15.34 7.87 -12.05
CA VAL A 15 -14.10 7.87 -12.85
C VAL A 15 -13.37 9.20 -12.69
N PHE A 16 -14.09 10.31 -12.74
CA PHE A 16 -13.51 11.64 -12.52
C PHE A 16 -12.87 11.76 -11.13
N GLY A 17 -13.58 11.37 -10.07
CA GLY A 17 -13.04 11.37 -8.71
C GLY A 17 -11.80 10.49 -8.57
N TYR A 18 -11.79 9.33 -9.22
CA TYR A 18 -10.63 8.44 -9.24
C TYR A 18 -9.42 9.07 -9.93
N ILE A 19 -9.62 9.64 -11.12
CA ILE A 19 -8.55 10.33 -11.85
C ILE A 19 -8.01 11.50 -11.03
N PHE A 20 -8.91 12.30 -10.45
CA PHE A 20 -8.54 13.46 -9.63
C PHE A 20 -7.74 13.06 -8.38
N ALA A 21 -8.18 12.03 -7.65
CA ALA A 21 -7.45 11.50 -6.51
C ALA A 21 -6.05 10.99 -6.90
N THR A 22 -5.96 10.32 -8.05
CA THR A 22 -4.68 9.84 -8.58
C THR A 22 -3.75 11.01 -8.94
N MET A 23 -4.28 12.06 -9.58
CA MET A 23 -3.49 13.26 -9.91
C MET A 23 -2.90 13.92 -8.67
N ILE A 24 -3.66 14.00 -7.57
CA ILE A 24 -3.16 14.54 -6.30
C ILE A 24 -2.01 13.68 -5.76
N SER A 25 -2.15 12.34 -5.77
CA SER A 25 -1.08 11.45 -5.34
C SER A 25 0.19 11.59 -6.18
N ILE A 26 0.07 11.67 -7.50
CA ILE A 26 1.21 11.90 -8.40
C ILE A 26 1.84 13.27 -8.10
N GLY A 27 1.03 14.31 -7.93
CA GLY A 27 1.51 15.65 -7.58
C GLY A 27 2.32 15.68 -6.28
N SER A 28 1.87 14.95 -5.26
CA SER A 28 2.62 14.81 -4.00
C SER A 28 4.00 14.19 -4.21
N ILE A 29 4.08 13.12 -5.01
CA ILE A 29 5.35 12.43 -5.30
C ILE A 29 6.29 13.35 -6.11
N VAL A 30 5.75 14.06 -7.09
CA VAL A 30 6.55 15.00 -7.91
C VAL A 30 7.11 16.12 -7.04
N ILE A 31 6.31 16.69 -6.14
CA ILE A 31 6.76 17.74 -5.21
C ILE A 31 7.83 17.18 -4.26
N GLU A 32 7.65 15.95 -3.77
CA GLU A 32 8.61 15.28 -2.91
C GLU A 32 9.96 15.07 -3.62
N GLU A 33 9.95 14.64 -4.87
CA GLU A 33 11.16 14.47 -5.69
C GLU A 33 11.86 15.81 -5.95
N MET A 34 11.10 16.85 -6.34
CA MET A 34 11.65 18.19 -6.55
C MET A 34 12.28 18.78 -5.28
N THR A 35 11.72 18.47 -4.11
CA THR A 35 12.16 19.03 -2.83
C THR A 35 13.38 18.30 -2.26
N TYR A 36 13.43 16.97 -2.38
CA TYR A 36 14.44 16.16 -1.68
C TYR A 36 15.48 15.47 -2.58
N HIS A 37 15.32 15.47 -3.92
CA HIS A 37 16.22 14.80 -4.89
C HIS A 37 16.73 13.44 -4.38
N ARG A 38 15.86 12.68 -3.70
CA ARG A 38 16.28 11.55 -2.85
C ARG A 38 16.47 10.28 -3.67
N TYR A 39 15.97 10.24 -4.91
CA TYR A 39 16.08 9.08 -5.79
C TYR A 39 17.06 9.35 -6.94
N ASN A 40 18.22 8.71 -6.88
CA ASN A 40 19.26 8.79 -7.91
C ASN A 40 18.89 8.03 -9.21
N ASP A 41 17.76 7.30 -9.22
CA ASP A 41 17.31 6.43 -10.32
C ASP A 41 15.82 6.61 -10.63
N TRP A 42 15.50 7.25 -11.75
CA TRP A 42 14.13 7.47 -12.28
C TRP A 42 13.29 6.19 -12.40
N ARG A 43 13.94 5.02 -12.47
CA ARG A 43 13.28 3.71 -12.56
C ARG A 43 12.61 3.28 -11.25
N ASP A 44 13.19 3.64 -10.11
CA ASP A 44 12.60 3.32 -8.81
C ASP A 44 11.44 4.26 -8.49
N LEU A 45 11.50 5.51 -8.94
CA LEU A 45 10.37 6.44 -8.89
C LEU A 45 9.18 5.92 -9.72
N ALA A 46 9.42 5.44 -10.94
CA ALA A 46 8.37 4.85 -11.79
C ALA A 46 7.75 3.59 -11.17
N ARG A 47 8.55 2.74 -10.48
CA ARG A 47 8.04 1.60 -9.72
C ARG A 47 7.21 2.05 -8.52
N LEU A 48 7.64 3.08 -7.79
CA LEU A 48 6.88 3.65 -6.66
C LEU A 48 5.52 4.19 -7.13
N ILE A 49 5.50 4.93 -8.24
CA ILE A 49 4.29 5.46 -8.85
C ILE A 49 3.37 4.30 -9.26
N GLY A 50 3.91 3.27 -9.92
CA GLY A 50 3.15 2.05 -10.26
C GLY A 50 2.55 1.34 -9.04
N VAL A 51 3.29 1.29 -7.92
CA VAL A 51 2.80 0.79 -6.63
C VAL A 51 1.71 1.70 -6.06
N CYS A 52 1.81 3.03 -6.16
CA CYS A 52 0.73 3.95 -5.73
C CYS A 52 -0.58 3.75 -6.49
N PHE A 53 -0.54 3.46 -7.80
CA PHE A 53 -1.72 3.07 -8.56
C PHE A 53 -2.30 1.74 -8.06
N LEU A 54 -1.43 0.78 -7.82
CA LEU A 54 -1.78 -0.51 -7.21
C LEU A 54 -2.18 -0.41 -5.74
N GLU A 55 -1.93 0.69 -5.05
CA GLU A 55 -2.33 0.90 -3.65
C GLU A 55 -3.75 1.50 -3.57
N HIS A 56 -4.11 2.31 -4.57
CA HIS A 56 -5.36 3.07 -4.58
C HIS A 56 -6.61 2.18 -4.54
N PHE A 57 -6.56 1.00 -5.17
CA PHE A 57 -7.71 0.10 -5.28
C PHE A 57 -7.72 -1.04 -4.24
N PRO A 58 -6.71 -1.92 -4.15
CA PRO A 58 -6.76 -3.08 -3.27
C PRO A 58 -6.46 -2.71 -1.81
N TYR A 59 -5.49 -1.84 -1.53
CA TYR A 59 -5.05 -1.61 -0.14
C TYR A 59 -6.08 -0.81 0.67
N ARG A 60 -6.63 0.27 0.11
CA ARG A 60 -7.69 1.05 0.79
C ARG A 60 -8.98 0.28 0.99
N GLN A 61 -9.37 -0.53 0.00
CA GLN A 61 -10.56 -1.38 0.11
C GLN A 61 -10.35 -2.48 1.15
N LEU A 62 -9.17 -3.12 1.15
CA LEU A 62 -8.83 -4.13 2.13
C LEU A 62 -8.76 -3.58 3.56
N ASN A 63 -8.20 -2.38 3.75
CA ASN A 63 -8.18 -1.71 5.04
C ASN A 63 -9.61 -1.38 5.50
N THR A 64 -10.47 -0.92 4.59
CA THR A 64 -11.89 -0.69 4.88
C THR A 64 -12.61 -1.99 5.27
N LEU A 65 -12.33 -3.09 4.58
CA LEU A 65 -12.86 -4.42 4.93
C LEU A 65 -12.39 -4.86 6.32
N TRP A 66 -11.13 -4.65 6.66
CA TRP A 66 -10.61 -4.95 8.01
C TRP A 66 -11.26 -4.07 9.08
N ARG A 67 -11.52 -2.79 8.79
CA ARG A 67 -12.25 -1.89 9.70
C ARG A 67 -13.71 -2.32 9.88
N ILE A 68 -14.40 -2.68 8.80
CA ILE A 68 -15.78 -3.20 8.85
C ILE A 68 -15.81 -4.51 9.65
N ARG A 69 -14.86 -5.41 9.40
CA ARG A 69 -14.73 -6.66 10.15
C ARG A 69 -14.48 -6.41 11.63
N GLY A 70 -13.59 -5.47 11.97
CA GLY A 70 -13.34 -5.08 13.36
C GLY A 70 -14.56 -4.46 14.02
N MET A 71 -15.30 -3.58 13.33
CA MET A 71 -16.55 -3.01 13.84
C MET A 71 -17.62 -4.08 14.04
N TRP A 72 -17.72 -5.04 13.12
CA TRP A 72 -18.63 -6.18 13.22
C TRP A 72 -18.27 -7.07 14.41
N GLU A 73 -17.02 -7.49 14.53
CA GLU A 73 -16.53 -8.29 15.66
C GLU A 73 -16.74 -7.56 16.99
N HIS A 74 -16.55 -6.24 17.03
CA HIS A 74 -16.84 -5.41 18.19
C HIS A 74 -18.34 -5.35 18.53
N LEU A 75 -19.20 -5.16 17.53
CA LEU A 75 -20.65 -5.07 17.71
C LEU A 75 -21.27 -6.40 18.18
N PHE A 76 -20.71 -7.52 17.73
CA PHE A 76 -21.12 -8.86 18.15
C PHE A 76 -20.35 -9.40 19.37
N GLY A 77 -19.61 -8.54 20.07
CA GLY A 77 -18.99 -8.86 21.37
C GLY A 77 -17.77 -9.79 21.29
N ASN A 78 -17.21 -10.03 20.11
CA ASN A 78 -16.05 -10.91 19.92
C ASN A 78 -14.74 -10.10 20.09
N GLN A 79 -14.31 -9.93 21.34
CA GLN A 79 -13.08 -9.20 21.72
C GLN A 79 -11.81 -10.06 21.63
N ARG A 80 -11.83 -11.15 20.83
CA ARG A 80 -10.71 -12.09 20.76
C ARG A 80 -9.61 -11.52 19.86
N TRP A 81 -8.48 -11.18 20.47
CA TRP A 81 -7.25 -10.88 19.74
C TRP A 81 -6.81 -12.14 18.99
N GLY A 82 -6.82 -12.09 17.65
CA GLY A 82 -6.46 -13.23 16.81
C GLY A 82 -5.05 -13.78 17.11
N LYS A 83 -4.79 -15.04 16.75
CA LYS A 83 -3.46 -15.65 16.90
C LYS A 83 -2.45 -14.94 15.99
N MET A 84 -1.55 -14.15 16.58
CA MET A 84 -0.44 -13.52 15.86
C MET A 84 0.77 -14.44 15.87
N GLU A 85 0.88 -15.30 14.86
CA GLU A 85 2.08 -16.13 14.67
C GLU A 85 3.22 -15.26 14.13
N ARG A 86 4.23 -15.02 14.96
CA ARG A 86 5.43 -14.29 14.58
C ARG A 86 6.31 -15.18 13.70
N MET A 87 6.35 -14.90 12.41
CA MET A 87 7.35 -15.45 11.50
C MET A 87 8.68 -14.71 11.77
N GLY A 88 9.56 -15.33 12.57
CA GLY A 88 10.88 -14.77 12.86
C GLY A 88 11.73 -14.62 11.59
N PHE A 89 12.69 -13.69 11.61
CA PHE A 89 13.66 -13.55 10.53
C PHE A 89 14.47 -14.85 10.42
N MET A 90 14.30 -15.58 9.32
CA MET A 90 15.13 -16.73 9.01
C MET A 90 16.57 -16.21 8.86
N LYS A 91 17.36 -16.40 9.92
CA LYS A 91 18.77 -16.03 9.96
C LYS A 91 19.49 -16.92 8.96
N LEU A 92 19.60 -16.46 7.71
CA LEU A 92 20.57 -16.97 6.76
C LEU A 92 21.94 -16.82 7.42
N ARG A 93 22.42 -17.92 8.02
CA ARG A 93 23.75 -18.01 8.63
C ARG A 93 24.75 -17.75 7.50
N PRO A 94 25.54 -16.66 7.52
CA PRO A 94 26.60 -16.52 6.54
C PRO A 94 27.64 -17.61 6.85
N SER A 95 27.83 -18.54 5.92
CA SER A 95 28.76 -19.67 6.00
C SER A 95 30.22 -19.23 5.73
N VAL A 96 30.63 -18.07 6.24
CA VAL A 96 31.96 -17.52 5.98
C VAL A 96 32.76 -17.47 7.29
N GLU A 97 33.11 -18.65 7.79
CA GLU A 97 34.17 -18.82 8.80
C GLU A 97 34.89 -20.16 8.55
N SER A 98 35.32 -20.42 7.30
CA SER A 98 36.18 -21.56 6.95
C SER A 98 37.49 -21.16 6.28
N ARG A 99 37.89 -19.87 6.37
CA ARG A 99 39.11 -19.34 5.74
C ARG A 99 40.17 -18.80 6.69
N ALA A 100 40.10 -19.15 7.98
CA ALA A 100 41.22 -18.96 8.90
C ALA A 100 42.08 -20.25 8.98
N SER A 101 42.61 -20.66 7.84
CA SER A 101 43.70 -21.63 7.75
C SER A 101 44.92 -20.94 7.12
N ARG A 102 45.76 -20.35 7.96
CA ARG A 102 47.16 -20.11 7.63
C ARG A 102 48.05 -20.41 8.84
N PRO A 103 48.72 -21.57 8.86
CA PRO A 103 49.89 -21.76 9.68
C PRO A 103 51.17 -21.34 8.94
N LYS A 104 52.01 -20.60 9.68
CA LYS A 104 53.48 -20.47 9.69
C LYS A 104 53.92 -19.02 9.74
#